data_AF-A0A846YUK4-F1
#
_entry.id   AF-A0A846YUK4-F1
#
_cell.length_a   1.000
_cell.length_b   1.000
_cell.length_c   1.000
_cell.angle_alpha   90.00
_cell.angle_beta   90.00
_cell.angle_gamma   90.00
#
_symmetry.space_group_name_H-M   'P 1'
#
loop_
_entity.id
_entity.type
_entity.pdbx_description
1 polymer ?
#
loop_
_entity_poly.entity_id
_entity_poly.type
_entity_poly.pdbx_seq_one_letter_code
_entity_poly.pdbx_strand_id
1 'polypeptide(L)'
;MHSTSADPNDSADASSPKLDVLRGLVPDPAAPRRIRLRYLLSPLRIIGREHAEGVEFGRNALTADGAGGEPTGHTETVDAGLVLSAIGYRGLPVPDLPFDDATGTVPNERGRVVDPRTRHGVLSGGGVEQDSEHVGDGGVENTHAAGQRCGGSVVR
;
A
#
# COMPACT_ATOMS: atom_id res chain seq x y z
N MET A 1 -32.99 -33.94 9.21
CA MET A 1 -32.49 -32.58 9.48
C MET A 1 -31.20 -32.44 8.70
N HIS A 2 -31.27 -31.91 7.47
CA HIS A 2 -30.08 -31.70 6.64
C HIS A 2 -29.53 -30.31 6.97
N SER A 3 -28.44 -30.26 7.74
CA SER A 3 -27.67 -29.04 7.94
C SER A 3 -27.00 -28.67 6.62
N THR A 4 -27.43 -27.58 6.01
CA THR A 4 -26.69 -26.93 4.93
C THR A 4 -25.58 -26.14 5.62
N SER A 5 -24.37 -26.69 5.69
CA SER A 5 -23.20 -25.88 6.02
C SER A 5 -23.01 -24.91 4.86
N ALA A 6 -23.39 -23.65 5.06
CA ALA A 6 -22.98 -22.59 4.15
C ALA A 6 -21.45 -22.61 4.09
N ASP A 7 -20.89 -22.92 2.93
CA ASP A 7 -19.47 -22.76 2.70
C ASP A 7 -19.14 -21.28 2.95
N PRO A 8 -18.16 -20.94 3.79
CA PRO A 8 -17.80 -19.55 4.07
C PRO A 8 -17.25 -18.81 2.84
N ASN A 9 -17.10 -19.52 1.71
CA ASN A 9 -16.66 -19.00 0.43
C ASN A 9 -17.83 -18.57 -0.50
N ASP A 10 -19.08 -18.71 -0.07
CA ASP A 10 -20.29 -18.46 -0.88
C ASP A 10 -20.72 -16.97 -0.94
N SER A 11 -19.88 -16.05 -0.44
CA SER A 11 -20.09 -14.59 -0.55
C SER A 11 -19.21 -13.92 -1.62
N ALA A 12 -18.50 -14.69 -2.44
CA ALA A 12 -17.73 -14.17 -3.55
C ALA A 12 -18.63 -14.02 -4.79
N ASP A 13 -19.27 -12.87 -4.94
CA ASP A 13 -19.76 -12.47 -6.26
C ASP A 13 -18.60 -12.51 -7.28
N ALA A 14 -18.97 -12.98 -8.46
CA ALA A 14 -18.15 -13.50 -9.53
C ALA A 14 -17.21 -12.46 -10.16
N SER A 15 -16.09 -12.97 -10.68
CA SER A 15 -15.20 -12.33 -11.68
C SER A 15 -14.95 -10.82 -11.51
N SER A 16 -14.07 -10.44 -10.60
CA SER A 16 -13.40 -9.14 -10.79
C SER A 16 -12.51 -9.23 -12.03
N PRO A 17 -12.47 -8.21 -12.91
CA PRO A 17 -11.62 -8.21 -14.11
C PRO A 17 -10.15 -8.55 -13.82
N LYS A 18 -9.68 -8.18 -12.62
CA LYS A 18 -8.34 -8.53 -12.14
C LYS A 18 -8.14 -10.03 -11.98
N LEU A 19 -9.12 -10.74 -11.41
CA LEU A 19 -9.04 -12.20 -11.25
C LEU A 19 -9.10 -12.91 -12.59
N ASP A 20 -9.84 -12.40 -13.57
CA ASP A 20 -9.89 -12.99 -14.90
C ASP A 20 -8.53 -12.87 -15.62
N VAL A 21 -7.88 -11.71 -15.50
CA VAL A 21 -6.50 -11.53 -15.99
C VAL A 21 -5.56 -12.51 -15.31
N LEU A 22 -5.61 -12.63 -13.97
CA LEU A 22 -4.75 -13.56 -13.23
C LEU A 22 -4.99 -15.02 -13.61
N ARG A 23 -6.26 -15.43 -13.81
CA ARG A 23 -6.64 -16.78 -14.24
C ARG A 23 -6.20 -17.08 -15.67
N GLY A 24 -6.17 -16.07 -16.54
CA GLY A 24 -5.72 -16.19 -17.93
C GLY A 24 -4.20 -16.26 -18.09
N LEU A 25 -3.40 -16.04 -17.04
CA LEU A 25 -1.94 -16.15 -17.10
C LEU A 25 -1.51 -17.61 -17.25
N VAL A 26 -1.08 -17.98 -18.46
CA VAL A 26 -0.48 -19.29 -18.74
C VAL A 26 1.05 -19.16 -18.74
N PRO A 27 1.78 -19.83 -17.82
CA PRO A 27 3.23 -19.73 -17.77
C PRO A 27 3.87 -20.49 -18.94
N ASP A 28 4.73 -19.82 -19.70
CA ASP A 28 5.61 -20.47 -20.67
C ASP A 28 6.88 -20.98 -19.97
N PRO A 29 7.10 -22.31 -19.89
CA PRO A 29 8.29 -22.87 -19.27
C PRO A 29 9.57 -22.54 -20.04
N ALA A 30 9.48 -22.27 -21.35
CA ALA A 30 10.62 -21.96 -22.22
C ALA A 30 11.00 -20.47 -22.22
N ALA A 31 10.18 -19.60 -21.62
CA ALA A 31 10.46 -18.17 -21.56
C ALA A 31 11.77 -17.88 -20.79
N PRO A 32 12.69 -17.08 -21.36
CA PRO A 32 14.00 -16.79 -20.75
C PRO A 32 13.91 -15.88 -19.52
N ARG A 33 12.77 -15.21 -19.31
CA ARG A 33 12.48 -14.36 -18.15
C ARG A 33 11.10 -14.72 -17.60
N ARG A 34 10.97 -14.70 -16.28
CA ARG A 34 9.74 -15.10 -15.60
C ARG A 34 9.36 -14.12 -14.49
N ILE A 35 8.09 -13.74 -14.46
CA ILE A 35 7.47 -13.04 -13.33
C ILE A 35 6.69 -14.08 -12.53
N ARG A 36 6.95 -14.18 -11.22
CA ARG A 36 6.20 -15.05 -10.31
C ARG A 36 5.43 -14.20 -9.31
N LEU A 37 4.11 -14.26 -9.37
CA LEU A 37 3.25 -13.63 -8.37
C LEU A 37 3.06 -14.63 -7.21
N ARG A 38 3.59 -14.28 -6.03
CA ARG A 38 3.46 -15.08 -4.81
C ARG A 38 2.61 -14.32 -3.82
N TYR A 39 1.57 -14.97 -3.33
CA TYR A 39 0.61 -14.40 -2.39
C TYR A 39 0.81 -15.01 -1.00
N LEU A 40 0.21 -14.38 0.01
CA LEU A 40 0.24 -14.83 1.40
C LEU A 40 1.66 -14.94 1.98
N LEU A 41 2.51 -13.99 1.62
CA LEU A 41 3.87 -13.87 2.14
C LEU A 41 4.12 -12.46 2.66
N SER A 42 4.60 -12.38 3.91
CA SER A 42 5.07 -11.13 4.52
C SER A 42 6.60 -11.15 4.60
N PRO A 43 7.32 -10.14 4.09
CA PRO A 43 8.77 -10.10 4.23
C PRO A 43 9.17 -9.94 5.70
N LEU A 44 10.08 -10.79 6.19
CA LEU A 44 10.59 -10.76 7.56
C LEU A 44 11.98 -10.13 7.65
N ARG A 45 12.89 -10.53 6.75
CA ARG A 45 14.25 -9.99 6.67
C ARG A 45 14.86 -10.14 5.29
N ILE A 46 15.72 -9.18 4.92
CA ILE A 46 16.64 -9.32 3.79
C ILE A 46 17.86 -10.11 4.27
N ILE A 47 18.29 -11.07 3.48
CA ILE A 47 19.44 -11.94 3.72
C ILE A 47 20.63 -11.39 2.93
N GLY A 48 21.83 -11.48 3.51
CA GLY A 48 23.08 -10.99 2.94
C GLY A 48 23.74 -9.97 3.86
N ARG A 49 25.05 -9.76 3.68
CA ARG A 49 25.83 -8.80 4.50
C ARG A 49 26.13 -7.52 3.75
N GLU A 50 26.74 -7.64 2.58
CA GLU A 50 27.16 -6.49 1.77
C GLU A 50 26.15 -6.13 0.68
N HIS A 51 25.41 -7.13 0.19
CA HIS A 51 24.35 -6.99 -0.81
C HIS A 51 23.23 -7.98 -0.48
N ALA A 52 22.06 -7.81 -1.11
CA ALA A 52 20.97 -8.76 -0.97
C ALA A 52 21.33 -10.11 -1.62
N GLU A 53 21.20 -11.19 -0.86
CA GLU A 53 21.34 -12.58 -1.31
C GLU A 53 19.96 -13.29 -1.32
N GLY A 54 19.00 -12.77 -0.57
CA GLY A 54 17.63 -13.27 -0.58
C GLY A 54 16.72 -12.51 0.38
N VAL A 55 15.47 -12.98 0.48
CA VAL A 55 14.48 -12.47 1.44
C VAL A 55 13.82 -13.65 2.13
N GLU A 56 13.80 -13.62 3.45
CA GLU A 56 12.99 -14.53 4.26
C GLU A 56 11.58 -13.95 4.38
N PHE A 57 10.58 -14.79 4.12
CA PHE A 57 9.17 -14.46 4.24
C PHE A 57 8.50 -15.35 5.28
N GLY A 58 7.53 -14.79 5.99
CA GLY A 58 6.55 -15.53 6.77
C GLY A 58 5.35 -15.88 5.90
N ARG A 59 4.86 -17.12 6.00
CA ARG A 59 3.63 -17.56 5.36
C ARG A 59 2.43 -17.06 6.15
N ASN A 60 1.41 -16.63 5.42
CA ASN A 60 0.15 -16.21 5.99
C ASN A 60 -0.99 -17.15 5.56
N ALA A 61 -2.03 -17.25 6.37
CA ALA A 61 -3.33 -17.78 5.98
C ALA A 61 -4.31 -16.61 5.81
N LEU A 62 -5.33 -16.75 4.96
CA LEU A 62 -6.39 -15.75 4.90
C LEU A 62 -7.19 -15.80 6.20
N THR A 63 -7.51 -14.62 6.74
CA THR A 63 -8.43 -14.50 7.87
C THR A 63 -9.84 -14.94 7.45
N ALA A 64 -10.66 -15.36 8.43
CA ALA A 64 -12.00 -15.88 8.16
C ALA A 64 -12.94 -14.86 7.47
N ASP A 65 -12.69 -13.57 7.67
CA ASP A 65 -13.41 -12.45 7.03
C ASP A 65 -12.82 -12.06 5.66
N GLY A 66 -11.74 -12.70 5.21
CA GLY A 66 -11.06 -12.41 3.95
C GLY A 66 -10.37 -11.04 3.88
N ALA A 67 -10.35 -10.28 4.98
CA ALA A 67 -9.85 -8.91 5.02
C ALA A 67 -8.32 -8.81 5.06
N GLY A 68 -7.62 -9.90 5.39
CA GLY A 68 -6.18 -9.89 5.52
C GLY A 68 -5.53 -11.26 5.60
N GLY A 69 -4.24 -11.25 5.95
CA GLY A 69 -3.46 -12.45 6.19
C GLY A 69 -2.94 -12.51 7.62
N GLU A 70 -3.07 -13.66 8.27
CA GLU A 70 -2.52 -13.94 9.59
C GLU A 70 -1.28 -14.86 9.50
N PRO A 71 -0.19 -14.61 10.26
CA PRO A 71 1.01 -15.43 10.19
C PRO A 71 0.74 -16.88 10.61
N THR A 72 1.22 -17.84 9.83
CA THR A 72 1.11 -19.27 10.15
C THR A 72 2.27 -19.78 11.02
N GLY A 73 3.27 -18.93 11.28
CA GLY A 73 4.53 -19.32 11.96
C GLY A 73 5.53 -20.07 11.07
N HIS A 74 5.18 -20.37 9.82
CA HIS A 74 6.11 -20.98 8.86
C HIS A 74 6.85 -19.91 8.08
N THR A 75 8.14 -20.16 7.79
CA THR A 75 8.97 -19.26 6.99
C THR A 75 9.49 -19.94 5.73
N GLU A 76 9.84 -19.14 4.73
CA GLU A 76 10.56 -19.59 3.55
C GLU A 76 11.49 -18.52 3.02
N THR A 77 12.58 -18.94 2.39
CA THR A 77 13.56 -18.04 1.78
C THR A 77 13.40 -18.00 0.27
N VAL A 78 13.59 -16.82 -0.31
CA VAL A 78 13.64 -16.61 -1.75
C VAL A 78 14.98 -15.98 -2.10
N ASP A 79 15.79 -16.70 -2.85
CA ASP A 79 17.08 -16.20 -3.33
C ASP A 79 16.86 -15.03 -4.28
N ALA A 80 17.56 -13.92 -4.03
CA ALA A 80 17.41 -12.68 -4.78
C ALA A 80 18.64 -11.81 -4.63
N GLY A 81 19.22 -11.37 -5.77
CA GLY A 81 20.32 -10.40 -5.81
C GLY A 81 19.87 -8.93 -5.74
N LEU A 82 18.57 -8.65 -5.76
CA LEU A 82 17.98 -7.31 -5.71
C LEU A 82 16.60 -7.38 -5.07
N VAL A 83 16.32 -6.45 -4.15
CA VAL A 83 15.02 -6.33 -3.47
C VAL A 83 14.48 -4.91 -3.66
N LEU A 84 13.27 -4.81 -4.22
CA LEU A 84 12.58 -3.53 -4.44
C LEU A 84 11.31 -3.49 -3.60
N SER A 85 11.21 -2.54 -2.66
CA SER A 85 9.99 -2.32 -1.89
C SER A 85 9.00 -1.48 -2.68
N ALA A 86 7.82 -2.06 -2.93
CA ALA A 86 6.70 -1.40 -3.61
C ALA A 86 5.44 -1.42 -2.71
N ILE A 87 5.63 -1.22 -1.41
CA ILE A 87 4.55 -1.28 -0.38
C ILE A 87 3.92 0.08 -0.09
N GLY A 88 4.15 1.06 -0.97
CA GLY A 88 3.70 2.44 -0.80
C GLY A 88 4.80 3.36 -0.30
N TYR A 89 4.50 4.65 -0.43
CA TYR A 89 5.36 5.74 -0.01
C TYR A 89 4.72 6.46 1.17
N ARG A 90 5.56 7.02 2.04
CA ARG A 90 5.13 7.91 3.11
C ARG A 90 5.67 9.31 2.83
N GLY A 91 4.79 10.31 2.96
CA GLY A 91 5.18 11.71 2.88
C GLY A 91 6.12 12.08 4.01
N LEU A 92 6.92 13.13 3.79
CA LEU A 92 7.73 13.75 4.83
C LEU A 92 7.11 15.09 5.25
N PRO A 93 7.27 15.50 6.51
CA PRO A 93 6.84 16.81 6.97
C PRO A 93 7.46 17.89 6.09
N VAL A 94 6.63 18.86 5.70
CA VAL A 94 7.04 20.04 4.95
C VAL A 94 7.06 21.21 5.92
N PRO A 95 8.13 22.03 5.93
CA PRO A 95 8.17 23.24 6.75
C PRO A 95 6.91 24.08 6.53
N ASP A 96 6.37 24.63 7.62
CA ASP A 96 5.21 25.52 7.64
C ASP A 96 3.88 24.92 7.14
N LEU A 97 3.78 23.58 7.04
CA LEU A 97 2.52 22.88 6.78
C LEU A 97 2.14 21.94 7.93
N PRO A 98 0.84 21.84 8.27
CA PRO A 98 0.36 20.81 9.17
C PRO A 98 0.66 19.42 8.58
N PHE A 99 1.16 18.51 9.40
CA PHE A 99 1.48 17.15 9.00
C PHE A 99 0.87 16.17 10.00
N ASP A 100 0.15 15.19 9.49
CA ASP A 100 -0.31 14.06 10.29
C ASP A 100 0.73 12.95 10.20
N ASP A 101 1.49 12.79 11.28
CA ASP A 101 2.47 11.73 11.37
C ASP A 101 1.85 10.34 11.24
N ALA A 102 0.62 10.09 11.70
CA ALA A 102 0.03 8.75 11.66
C ALA A 102 -0.22 8.27 10.22
N THR A 103 -0.76 9.16 9.37
CA THR A 103 -1.05 8.87 7.96
C THR A 103 0.11 9.23 7.02
N GLY A 104 1.05 10.05 7.48
CA GLY A 104 2.16 10.55 6.67
C GLY A 104 1.72 11.54 5.59
N THR A 105 0.69 12.34 5.88
CA THR A 105 0.05 13.24 4.90
C THR A 105 -0.15 14.65 5.46
N VAL A 106 -0.37 15.61 4.57
CA VAL A 106 -0.85 16.95 4.93
C VAL A 106 -2.39 16.90 4.98
N PRO A 107 -3.01 17.20 6.13
CA PRO A 107 -4.46 17.20 6.26
C PRO A 107 -5.10 18.17 5.26
N ASN A 108 -6.09 17.69 4.52
CA ASN A 108 -6.77 18.51 3.53
C ASN A 108 -8.25 18.16 3.41
N GLU A 109 -9.03 19.14 2.97
CA GLU A 109 -10.42 18.98 2.57
C GLU A 109 -10.58 19.49 1.14
N ARG A 110 -10.95 18.59 0.22
CA ARG A 110 -11.03 18.88 -1.23
C ARG A 110 -9.76 19.54 -1.77
N GLY A 111 -8.59 19.07 -1.34
CA GLY A 111 -7.29 19.57 -1.79
C GLY A 111 -6.81 20.86 -1.10
N ARG A 112 -7.61 21.49 -0.23
CA ARG A 112 -7.15 22.64 0.58
C ARG A 112 -6.59 22.16 1.90
N VAL A 113 -5.40 22.64 2.25
CA VAL A 113 -4.76 22.34 3.54
C VAL A 113 -5.61 22.86 4.68
N VAL A 114 -5.86 22.03 5.68
CA VAL A 114 -6.63 22.38 6.87
C VAL A 114 -5.84 22.15 8.14
N ASP A 115 -6.16 22.93 9.17
CA ASP A 115 -5.65 22.71 10.51
C ASP A 115 -6.33 21.44 11.07
N PRO A 116 -5.57 20.47 11.56
CA PRO A 116 -6.11 19.17 11.97
C PRO A 116 -7.05 19.26 13.20
N ARG A 117 -6.95 20.33 14.00
CA ARG A 117 -7.77 20.52 15.21
C ARG A 117 -9.05 21.29 14.91
N THR A 118 -8.99 22.27 14.01
CA THR A 118 -10.11 23.19 13.76
C THR A 118 -10.83 22.96 12.44
N ARG A 119 -10.24 22.20 11.51
CA ARG A 119 -10.71 22.01 10.12
C ARG A 119 -10.83 23.32 9.32
N HIS A 120 -10.24 24.41 9.80
CA HIS A 120 -10.13 25.65 9.03
C HIS A 120 -8.90 25.63 8.12
N GLY A 121 -8.97 26.32 6.99
CA GLY A 121 -7.86 26.39 6.04
C GLY A 121 -6.59 26.99 6.65
N VAL A 122 -5.43 26.41 6.34
CA VAL A 122 -4.12 26.99 6.72
C VAL A 122 -3.52 27.67 5.50
N LEU A 123 -3.25 28.96 5.60
CA LEU A 123 -2.46 29.68 4.63
C LEU A 123 -0.97 29.50 4.99
N SER A 124 -0.17 28.99 4.05
CA SER A 124 1.30 29.07 4.20
C SER A 124 1.73 30.52 4.14
N GLY A 125 2.28 31.02 5.24
CA GLY A 125 2.65 32.42 5.41
C GLY A 125 1.63 33.16 6.28
N GLY A 126 2.09 33.69 7.42
CA GLY A 126 1.23 34.33 8.42
C GLY A 126 0.32 35.42 7.84
N GLY A 127 -0.93 35.39 8.27
CA GLY A 127 -1.95 36.38 7.94
C GLY A 127 -3.29 35.72 7.68
N VAL A 128 -4.19 35.78 8.66
CA VAL A 128 -5.60 35.49 8.45
C VAL A 128 -6.18 36.63 7.61
N GLU A 129 -6.56 36.37 6.35
CA GLU A 129 -7.57 37.18 5.64
C GLU A 129 -8.26 36.39 4.51
N GLN A 130 -9.51 36.77 4.24
CA GLN A 130 -10.62 35.97 3.72
C GLN A 130 -10.72 35.95 2.19
N ASP A 131 -11.50 35.00 1.64
CA ASP A 131 -12.78 35.34 0.98
C ASP A 131 -13.48 34.10 0.42
N SER A 132 -14.78 34.05 0.69
CA SER A 132 -15.70 33.02 0.23
C SER A 132 -16.15 33.30 -1.19
N GLU A 133 -15.52 32.67 -2.19
CA GLU A 133 -16.12 32.54 -3.51
C GLU A 133 -16.02 31.11 -4.07
N HIS A 134 -17.15 30.68 -4.60
CA HIS A 134 -17.52 29.33 -4.96
C HIS A 134 -17.00 29.00 -6.37
N VAL A 135 -16.08 28.04 -6.54
CA VAL A 135 -15.72 27.51 -7.88
C VAL A 135 -15.33 26.03 -7.81
N GLY A 136 -16.12 25.20 -8.52
CA GLY A 136 -15.66 24.10 -9.36
C GLY A 136 -15.27 22.76 -8.72
N ASP A 137 -16.09 21.74 -8.97
CA ASP A 137 -15.76 20.31 -8.83
C ASP A 137 -14.68 19.93 -9.84
N GLY A 138 -13.42 19.94 -9.41
CA GLY A 138 -12.27 19.52 -10.18
C GLY A 138 -11.44 18.60 -9.31
N GLY A 139 -11.60 17.28 -9.50
CA GLY A 139 -10.71 16.29 -8.90
C GLY A 139 -9.28 16.54 -9.39
N VAL A 140 -8.38 16.89 -8.46
CA VAL A 140 -6.96 17.02 -8.78
C VAL A 140 -6.13 16.30 -7.73
N GLU A 141 -5.71 15.12 -8.16
CA GLU A 141 -4.35 14.58 -8.13
C GLU A 141 -3.39 15.05 -7.04
N ASN A 142 -2.81 14.04 -6.38
CA ASN A 142 -1.72 14.10 -5.42
C ASN A 142 -0.65 15.11 -5.87
N THR A 143 -0.66 16.30 -5.25
CA THR A 143 0.34 17.32 -5.53
C THR A 143 1.67 16.87 -4.95
N HIS A 144 2.61 16.59 -5.85
CA HIS A 144 4.01 16.25 -5.56
C HIS A 144 4.74 17.49 -5.03
N ALA A 145 4.68 17.71 -3.72
CA ALA A 145 5.60 18.61 -3.04
C ALA A 145 6.20 17.88 -1.83
N ALA A 146 7.54 17.76 -1.84
CA ALA A 146 8.41 17.27 -0.78
C ALA A 146 8.51 15.74 -0.58
N GLY A 147 9.71 15.34 -0.11
CA GLY A 147 10.29 14.00 -0.26
C GLY A 147 9.40 12.85 0.19
N GLN A 148 9.43 11.78 -0.58
CA GLN A 148 8.77 10.52 -0.25
C GLN A 148 9.84 9.52 0.19
N ARG A 149 9.57 8.76 1.26
CA ARG A 149 10.37 7.56 1.59
C ARG A 149 9.55 6.32 1.24
N CYS A 150 10.15 5.36 0.54
CA CYS A 150 9.59 4.02 0.44
C CYS A 150 9.45 3.45 1.85
N GLY A 151 8.31 2.83 2.16
CA GLY A 151 8.23 1.96 3.33
C GLY A 151 9.19 0.78 3.15
N GLY A 152 10.17 0.64 4.03
CA GLY A 152 11.13 -0.49 4.03
C GLY A 152 12.45 -0.19 3.30
N SER A 153 13.55 -0.58 3.97
CA SER A 153 14.93 -0.36 3.56
C SER A 153 15.21 -0.85 2.13
N VAL A 154 15.60 0.07 1.26
CA VAL A 154 16.27 -0.27 0.00
C VAL A 154 17.70 -0.66 0.36
N VAL A 155 17.97 -1.95 0.48
CA VAL A 155 19.34 -2.47 0.46
C VAL A 155 19.68 -2.67 -1.02
N ARG A 156 20.63 -1.87 -1.51
CA ARG A 156 21.21 -2.06 -2.85
C ARG A 156 22.21 -3.21 -2.83
#